data_AF-A0AAW0L2U1-F1
#
_entry.id   AF-A0AAW0L2U1-F1
#
_cell.length_a   1.000
_cell.length_b   1.000
_cell.length_c   1.000
_cell.angle_alpha   90.00
_cell.angle_beta   90.00
_cell.angle_gamma   90.00
#
_symmetry.space_group_name_H-M   'P 1'
#
loop_
_entity.id
_entity.type
_entity.pdbx_description
1 polymer ?
#
loop_
_entity_poly.entity_id
_entity_poly.type
_entity_poly.pdbx_seq_one_letter_code
_entity_poly.pdbx_strand_id
1 'polypeptide(L)'
;MCFKNLVPSYVKEEHSSFQNFKVIMRNKDYRPVSNDLNIISLLTTSVKECNEESELTPMHAFEFATYYCINSHLNDNSYLTTYTNSFRYNWKTIAIGPIEQVHFDNGSTNIRNLQVLLPQ
;
A
#
# COMPACT_ATOMS: atom_id res chain seq x y z
N MET A 1 -6.77 -0.68 19.91
CA MET A 1 -6.71 0.70 20.46
C MET A 1 -6.19 1.61 19.35
N CYS A 2 -7.08 2.30 18.63
CA CYS A 2 -6.70 3.21 17.55
C CYS A 2 -6.40 4.59 18.12
N PHE A 3 -5.22 5.15 17.82
CA PHE A 3 -4.86 6.51 18.16
C PHE A 3 -5.64 7.49 17.27
N LYS A 4 -6.85 7.87 17.70
CA LYS A 4 -7.74 8.83 17.02
C LYS A 4 -7.18 10.27 16.94
N ASN A 5 -6.09 10.58 17.65
CA ASN A 5 -5.60 11.96 17.80
C ASN A 5 -4.39 12.31 16.92
N LEU A 6 -3.99 11.43 15.99
CA LEU A 6 -2.86 11.66 15.07
C LEU A 6 -3.28 11.64 13.60
N VAL A 7 -4.57 11.78 13.30
CA VAL A 7 -5.05 11.96 11.93
C VAL A 7 -5.40 13.44 11.72
N PRO A 8 -4.45 14.37 11.61
CA PRO A 8 -4.68 15.49 10.71
C PRO A 8 -4.62 14.90 9.29
N SER A 9 -5.68 15.13 8.52
CA SER A 9 -5.70 15.19 7.05
C SER A 9 -4.35 14.98 6.36
N TYR A 10 -3.89 13.72 6.25
CA TYR A 10 -2.77 13.39 5.39
C TYR A 10 -3.31 13.44 3.96
N VAL A 11 -2.97 14.50 3.24
CA VAL A 11 -3.12 14.51 1.79
C VAL A 11 -2.09 13.50 1.26
N LYS A 12 -2.58 12.46 0.59
CA LYS A 12 -1.73 11.59 -0.23
C LYS A 12 -0.93 12.54 -1.13
N GLU A 13 0.41 12.52 -1.05
CA GLU A 13 1.37 13.21 -1.94
C GLU A 13 2.17 14.38 -1.35
N GLU A 14 2.09 14.68 -0.05
CA GLU A 14 2.94 15.71 0.58
C GLU A 14 4.21 15.13 1.23
N HIS A 15 5.36 15.80 1.03
CA HIS A 15 6.62 15.47 1.69
C HIS A 15 6.64 16.00 3.12
N SER A 16 7.01 15.14 4.09
CA SER A 16 7.04 15.52 5.50
C SER A 16 8.25 14.94 6.21
N SER A 17 8.84 15.75 7.08
CA SER A 17 9.85 15.32 8.04
C SER A 17 9.20 14.88 9.35
N PHE A 18 9.62 13.72 9.85
CA PHE A 18 9.14 13.14 11.10
C PHE A 18 10.27 13.15 12.12
N GLN A 19 9.99 13.56 13.36
CA GLN A 19 10.95 13.57 14.45
C GLN A 19 10.34 13.04 15.73
N ASN A 20 11.19 12.47 16.60
CA ASN A 20 10.82 12.00 17.94
C ASN A 20 9.72 10.93 17.93
N PHE A 21 9.96 9.87 17.16
CA PHE A 21 9.13 8.67 17.07
C PHE A 21 9.85 7.47 17.69
N LYS A 22 9.09 6.42 18.01
CA LYS A 22 9.66 5.14 18.45
C LYS A 22 9.83 4.22 17.26
N VAL A 23 10.98 3.54 17.19
CA VAL A 23 11.22 2.45 16.22
C VAL A 23 10.97 1.11 16.91
N ILE A 24 10.25 0.22 16.26
CA ILE A 24 10.00 -1.14 16.73
C ILE A 24 10.25 -2.15 15.61
N MET A 25 10.49 -3.42 15.98
CA MET A 25 10.45 -4.52 15.02
C MET A 25 9.03 -4.66 14.46
N ARG A 26 8.94 -4.89 13.16
CA ARG A 26 7.67 -5.09 12.45
C ARG A 26 6.94 -6.31 13.02
N ASN A 27 5.66 -6.12 13.35
CA ASN A 27 4.76 -7.26 13.50
C ASN A 27 4.42 -7.78 12.09
N LYS A 28 4.75 -9.04 11.81
CA LYS A 28 4.57 -9.67 10.49
C LYS A 28 3.10 -9.75 10.05
N ASP A 29 2.16 -9.49 10.96
CA ASP A 29 0.72 -9.54 10.71
C ASP A 29 0.16 -8.33 9.95
N TYR A 30 0.93 -7.23 9.76
CA TYR A 30 0.39 -5.99 9.19
C TYR A 30 1.26 -5.36 8.09
N ARG A 31 0.73 -5.45 6.85
CA ARG A 31 1.00 -4.65 5.62
C ARG A 31 2.41 -4.69 4.99
N PRO A 32 2.49 -4.43 3.66
CA PRO A 32 3.71 -4.62 2.88
C PRO A 32 4.54 -3.34 2.90
N VAL A 33 5.51 -3.31 3.79
CA VAL A 33 6.64 -2.39 3.69
C VAL A 33 7.88 -3.27 3.68
N SER A 34 8.79 -3.07 2.73
CA SER A 34 10.06 -3.81 2.57
C SER A 34 11.08 -3.49 3.68
N ASN A 35 10.59 -3.20 4.88
CA ASN A 35 11.37 -2.80 6.04
C ASN A 35 10.96 -3.66 7.24
N ASP A 36 11.95 -4.15 7.98
CA ASP A 36 11.77 -4.93 9.20
C ASP A 36 11.41 -4.06 10.40
N LEU A 37 11.36 -2.74 10.21
CA LEU A 37 11.08 -1.74 11.24
C LEU A 37 9.78 -1.00 10.95
N ASN A 38 9.01 -0.76 12.02
CA ASN A 38 7.88 0.16 12.01
C ASN A 38 8.19 1.36 12.89
N ILE A 39 7.67 2.53 12.50
CA ILE A 39 7.64 3.71 13.37
C ILE A 39 6.29 3.79 14.11
N ILE A 40 6.34 4.14 15.38
CA ILE A 40 5.18 4.46 16.21
C ILE A 40 5.29 5.92 16.63
N SER A 41 4.29 6.71 16.27
CA SER A 41 4.15 8.07 16.73
C SER A 41 3.85 8.12 18.23
N LEU A 42 4.59 8.96 18.93
CA LEU A 42 4.43 9.31 20.34
C LEU A 42 3.67 10.63 20.46
N LEU A 43 3.21 10.97 21.66
CA LEU A 43 2.63 12.30 21.94
C LEU A 43 3.61 13.45 21.66
N THR A 44 4.91 13.14 21.69
CA THR A 44 5.99 14.09 21.45
C THR A 44 6.53 14.05 20.02
N THR A 45 5.95 13.21 19.15
CA THR A 45 6.32 13.15 17.73
C THR A 45 5.90 14.43 17.05
N SER A 46 6.83 15.05 16.33
CA SER A 46 6.57 16.23 15.51
C SER A 46 6.66 15.89 14.03
N VAL A 47 5.78 16.49 13.25
CA VAL A 47 5.73 16.38 11.79
C VAL A 47 5.83 17.79 11.23
N LYS A 48 6.71 18.01 10.26
CA LYS A 48 6.82 19.28 9.55
C LYS A 48 6.77 19.02 8.05
N GLU A 49 5.92 19.76 7.36
CA GLU A 49 5.89 19.78 5.90
C GLU A 49 7.24 20.23 5.35
N CYS A 50 7.69 19.55 4.31
CA CYS A 50 8.91 19.86 3.61
C CYS A 50 8.54 20.56 2.30
N ASN A 51 8.77 21.87 2.24
CA ASN A 51 8.48 22.70 1.07
C ASN A 51 9.55 22.60 -0.02
N GLU A 52 10.59 21.79 0.19
CA GLU A 52 11.60 21.52 -0.82
C GLU A 52 11.05 20.47 -1.79
N GLU A 53 10.91 20.83 -3.07
CA GLU A 53 10.77 19.86 -4.15
C GLU A 53 12.04 18.98 -4.16
N SER A 54 11.98 17.88 -3.43
CA SER A 54 13.06 16.91 -3.43
C SER A 54 12.88 16.02 -4.65
N GLU A 55 13.56 16.36 -5.75
CA GLU A 55 13.68 15.50 -6.95
C GLU A 55 14.17 14.05 -6.61
N LEU A 56 14.66 13.84 -5.40
CA LEU A 56 15.25 12.59 -4.92
C LEU A 56 14.30 11.70 -4.10
N THR A 57 13.13 12.19 -3.67
CA THR A 57 12.22 11.36 -2.86
C THR A 57 11.23 10.63 -3.77
N PRO A 58 11.30 9.30 -3.90
CA PRO A 58 10.39 8.55 -4.76
C PRO A 58 8.95 8.67 -4.22
N MET A 59 8.01 9.07 -5.08
CA MET A 59 6.58 9.17 -4.75
C MET A 59 6.01 7.83 -4.26
N HIS A 60 6.46 6.74 -4.87
CA HIS A 60 6.06 5.37 -4.52
C HIS A 60 7.24 4.41 -4.62
N ALA A 61 7.33 3.49 -3.68
CA ALA A 61 8.22 2.34 -3.75
C ALA A 61 7.39 1.08 -4.01
N PHE A 62 7.81 0.28 -4.98
CA PHE A 62 7.08 -0.89 -5.44
C PHE A 62 7.99 -2.11 -5.49
N GLU A 63 7.48 -3.25 -5.04
CA GLU A 63 8.10 -4.56 -5.23
C GLU A 63 7.21 -5.36 -6.20
N PHE A 64 7.61 -5.40 -7.46
CA PHE A 64 6.83 -6.05 -8.51
C PHE A 64 6.99 -7.57 -8.44
N ALA A 65 5.88 -8.30 -8.38
CA ALA A 65 5.92 -9.75 -8.50
C ALA A 65 5.93 -10.18 -9.97
N THR A 66 6.58 -11.31 -10.25
CA THR A 66 6.53 -11.95 -11.56
C THR A 66 5.33 -12.90 -11.65
N TYR A 67 4.99 -13.36 -12.86
CA TYR A 67 4.01 -14.44 -13.06
C TYR A 67 4.33 -15.66 -12.18
N TYR A 68 5.60 -16.07 -12.15
CA TYR A 68 6.06 -17.19 -11.34
C TYR A 68 5.80 -16.96 -9.84
N CYS A 69 6.08 -15.76 -9.33
CA CYS A 69 5.80 -15.40 -7.94
C CYS A 69 4.31 -15.48 -7.59
N ILE A 70 3.42 -15.02 -8.48
CA ILE A 70 1.97 -15.12 -8.27
C ILE A 70 1.53 -16.58 -8.27
N ASN A 71 2.02 -17.34 -9.25
CA ASN A 71 1.64 -18.74 -9.40
C ASN A 71 2.14 -19.62 -8.24
N SER A 72 3.31 -19.32 -7.68
CA SER A 72 3.85 -20.06 -6.53
C SER A 72 3.16 -19.74 -5.21
N HIS A 73 2.46 -18.61 -5.11
CA HIS A 73 1.72 -18.16 -3.92
C HIS A 73 0.21 -18.12 -4.18
N LEU A 74 -0.28 -18.90 -5.17
CA LEU A 74 -1.69 -18.97 -5.48
C LEU A 74 -2.46 -19.45 -4.24
N ASN A 75 -3.40 -18.64 -3.74
CA ASN A 75 -4.17 -18.86 -2.50
C ASN A 75 -3.42 -18.63 -1.18
N ASP A 76 -2.19 -18.10 -1.21
CA ASP A 76 -1.56 -17.57 0.00
C ASP A 76 -2.07 -16.15 0.26
N ASN A 77 -3.10 -16.06 1.10
CA ASN A 77 -3.74 -14.79 1.46
C ASN A 77 -2.84 -13.86 2.30
N SER A 78 -1.64 -14.32 2.70
CA SER A 78 -0.64 -13.51 3.38
C SER A 78 0.29 -12.76 2.40
N TYR A 79 0.31 -13.14 1.12
CA TYR A 79 1.18 -12.57 0.11
C TYR A 79 0.51 -11.38 -0.62
N LEU A 80 1.13 -10.21 -0.54
CA LEU A 80 0.69 -8.99 -1.23
C LEU A 80 1.61 -8.70 -2.41
N THR A 81 1.03 -8.42 -3.57
CA THR A 81 1.75 -8.16 -4.82
C THR A 81 1.48 -6.76 -5.32
N THR A 82 2.53 -6.03 -5.70
CA THR A 82 2.35 -4.85 -6.55
C THR A 82 2.32 -5.26 -8.01
N TYR A 83 1.30 -4.79 -8.74
CA TYR A 83 1.26 -4.84 -10.19
C TYR A 83 1.30 -3.44 -10.78
N THR A 84 1.93 -3.29 -11.94
CA THR A 84 1.93 -2.04 -12.71
C THR A 84 1.77 -2.33 -14.19
N ASN A 85 1.04 -1.44 -14.87
CA ASN A 85 1.01 -1.39 -16.32
C ASN A 85 2.22 -0.55 -16.80
N SER A 86 3.42 -1.11 -16.70
CA SER A 86 4.65 -0.49 -17.21
C SER A 86 5.24 -1.28 -18.37
N PHE A 87 5.97 -0.60 -19.26
CA PHE A 87 6.63 -1.16 -20.44
C PHE A 87 7.49 -2.40 -20.17
N ARG A 88 7.96 -2.59 -18.94
CA ARG A 88 8.85 -3.69 -18.56
C ARG A 88 8.10 -4.95 -18.09
N TYR A 89 6.87 -4.80 -17.60
CA TYR A 89 6.10 -5.90 -17.05
C TYR A 89 4.80 -6.20 -17.84
N ASN A 90 4.34 -5.36 -18.78
CA ASN A 90 3.24 -5.67 -19.72
C ASN A 90 1.95 -6.27 -19.10
N TRP A 91 1.63 -5.92 -17.86
CA TRP A 91 0.34 -6.30 -17.25
C TRP A 91 -0.74 -5.43 -17.87
N LYS A 92 -1.64 -6.03 -18.64
CA LYS A 92 -2.67 -5.29 -19.37
C LYS A 92 -4.04 -5.58 -18.79
N THR A 93 -4.74 -4.56 -18.28
CA THR A 93 -6.17 -4.69 -17.99
C THR A 93 -6.91 -4.88 -19.31
N ILE A 94 -7.53 -6.05 -19.49
CA ILE A 94 -8.24 -6.42 -20.72
C ILE A 94 -9.75 -6.29 -20.59
N ALA A 95 -10.29 -6.32 -19.37
CA ALA A 95 -11.71 -6.09 -19.13
C ALA A 95 -11.94 -5.52 -17.72
N ILE A 96 -13.02 -4.74 -17.61
CA ILE A 96 -13.50 -4.15 -16.36
C ILE A 96 -14.95 -4.56 -16.19
N GLY A 97 -15.25 -5.28 -15.11
CA GLY A 97 -16.61 -5.70 -14.79
C GLY A 97 -17.51 -4.56 -14.28
N PRO A 98 -18.82 -4.81 -14.15
CA PRO A 98 -19.72 -3.89 -13.48
C PRO A 98 -19.34 -3.68 -12.01
N ILE A 99 -19.89 -2.62 -11.40
CA ILE A 99 -19.85 -2.46 -9.94
C ILE A 99 -20.99 -3.29 -9.37
N GLU A 100 -20.68 -4.13 -8.40
CA GLU A 100 -21.65 -4.97 -7.68
C GLU A 100 -21.64 -4.61 -6.20
N GLN A 101 -22.78 -4.68 -5.52
CA GLN A 101 -22.86 -4.41 -4.09
C GLN A 101 -22.96 -5.73 -3.33
N VAL A 102 -21.90 -6.08 -2.61
CA VAL A 102 -21.87 -7.28 -1.75
C VAL A 102 -22.32 -6.91 -0.36
N HIS A 103 -23.16 -7.78 0.22
CA HIS A 103 -23.72 -7.61 1.55
C HIS A 103 -23.09 -8.65 2.50
N PHE A 104 -22.65 -8.18 3.66
CA PHE A 104 -22.11 -8.97 4.75
C PHE A 104 -22.96 -8.73 6.01
N ASP A 105 -22.81 -9.58 7.01
CA ASP A 105 -23.58 -9.49 8.26
C ASP A 105 -23.49 -8.10 8.94
N ASN A 106 -22.39 -7.37 8.74
CA ASN A 106 -22.11 -6.07 9.35
C ASN A 106 -22.13 -4.88 8.38
N GLY A 107 -22.69 -5.02 7.17
CA GLY A 107 -22.83 -3.92 6.22
C GLY A 107 -22.65 -4.34 4.76
N SER A 108 -22.66 -3.37 3.85
CA SER A 108 -22.47 -3.61 2.41
C SER A 108 -21.29 -2.83 1.84
N THR A 109 -20.69 -3.35 0.78
CA THR A 109 -19.60 -2.69 0.05
C THR A 109 -19.73 -2.88 -1.45
N ASN A 110 -19.21 -1.93 -2.21
CA ASN A 110 -19.15 -2.03 -3.66
C ASN A 110 -17.86 -2.73 -4.07
N ILE A 111 -17.97 -3.74 -4.93
CA ILE A 111 -16.85 -4.47 -5.53
C ILE A 111 -16.86 -4.27 -7.05
N ARG A 112 -15.70 -4.43 -7.69
CA ARG A 112 -15.56 -4.45 -9.14
C ARG A 112 -14.42 -5.39 -9.52
N ASN A 113 -14.71 -6.32 -10.41
CA ASN A 113 -13.71 -7.26 -10.92
C ASN A 113 -12.91 -6.64 -12.07
N LEU A 114 -11.60 -6.88 -12.07
CA LEU A 114 -10.68 -6.49 -13.14
C LEU A 114 -10.04 -7.75 -13.73
N GLN A 115 -10.05 -7.88 -15.05
CA GLN A 115 -9.31 -8.93 -15.74
C GLN A 115 -7.99 -8.36 -16.24
N VAL A 116 -6.89 -8.96 -15.80
CA VAL A 116 -5.53 -8.53 -16.15
C VAL A 116 -4.82 -9.69 -16.86
N LEU A 117 -4.28 -9.39 -18.04
CA LEU A 117 -3.40 -10.29 -18.77
C LEU A 117 -1.98 -10.14 -18.24
N LEU A 118 -1.38 -11.26 -17.82
CA LEU A 118 -0.01 -11.32 -17.32
C LEU A 118 0.96 -11.56 -18.49
N PRO A 119 2.17 -10.97 -18.48
CA PRO A 119 3.23 -11.35 -19.40
C PRO A 119 3.63 -12.82 -19.17
N GLN A 120 3.99 -13.53 -20.25
CA GLN A 120 4.67 -14.82 -20.16
C GLN A 120 6.16 -14.63 -19.94
#